data_AF-A0A558GU11-F1
#
_entry.id   AF-A0A558GU11-F1
#
_cell.length_a   1.000
_cell.length_b   1.000
_cell.length_c   1.000
_cell.angle_alpha   90.00
_cell.angle_beta   90.00
_cell.angle_gamma   90.00
#
_symmetry.space_group_name_H-M   'P 1'
#
loop_
_entity.id
_entity.type
_entity.pdbx_description
1 polymer ?
#
loop_
_entity_poly.entity_id
_entity_poly.type
_entity_poly.pdbx_seq_one_letter_code
_entity_poly.pdbx_strand_id
1 'polypeptide(L)'
;MAAPSYVPNELLSRLIGVRMYSVEFVLNDYVQLRFDGDPHADGPIVLNSYVWPFVESAGRSWREPDLGYADALRRLTPGTVISTSEATGLGIRIELDTGTVMIHPTIEEVHVEIAQLMGFEDRTWMVWRPGEHSFEDLQQPREPV
;
A
#
# COMPACT_ATOMS: atom_id res chain seq x y z
N MET A 1 -17.52 6.05 22.31
CA MET A 1 -16.91 4.76 21.93
C MET A 1 -15.47 5.07 21.56
N ALA A 2 -14.49 4.45 22.22
CA ALA A 2 -13.09 4.65 21.86
C ALA A 2 -12.89 4.07 20.45
N ALA A 3 -12.16 4.78 19.58
CA ALA A 3 -11.69 4.18 18.34
C ALA A 3 -10.86 2.94 18.69
N PRO A 4 -11.00 1.81 17.97
CA PRO A 4 -10.13 0.67 18.19
C PRO A 4 -8.66 1.12 18.12
N SER A 5 -7.84 0.65 19.05
CA SER A 5 -6.41 0.95 19.03
C SER A 5 -5.81 0.36 17.77
N TYR A 6 -5.14 1.20 16.98
CA TYR A 6 -4.40 0.75 15.81
C TYR A 6 -3.35 -0.31 16.19
N VAL A 7 -3.34 -1.42 15.45
CA VAL A 7 -2.34 -2.48 15.55
C VAL A 7 -1.66 -2.59 14.18
N PRO A 8 -0.33 -2.36 14.09
CA PRO A 8 0.41 -2.46 12.84
C PRO A 8 0.18 -3.81 12.16
N ASN A 9 0.02 -3.80 10.84
CA ASN A 9 -0.14 -4.98 9.99
C ASN A 9 -1.40 -5.81 10.27
N GLU A 10 -2.27 -5.47 11.22
CA GLU A 10 -3.47 -6.28 11.53
C GLU A 10 -4.40 -6.37 10.33
N LEU A 11 -4.76 -5.22 9.74
CA LEU A 11 -5.63 -5.22 8.56
C LEU A 11 -4.90 -5.68 7.30
N LEU A 12 -3.64 -5.27 7.14
CA LEU A 12 -2.83 -5.60 5.97
C LEU A 12 -2.57 -7.11 5.85
N SER A 13 -2.32 -7.80 6.98
CA SER A 13 -2.09 -9.25 7.03
C SER A 13 -3.27 -10.09 6.54
N ARG A 14 -4.48 -9.52 6.48
CA ARG A 14 -5.65 -10.19 5.89
C ARG A 14 -5.53 -10.39 4.38
N LEU A 15 -4.59 -9.70 3.72
CA LEU A 15 -4.29 -9.92 2.31
C LEU A 15 -3.49 -11.21 2.08
N ILE A 16 -2.87 -11.81 3.10
CA ILE A 16 -2.06 -13.03 2.93
C ILE A 16 -2.92 -14.16 2.33
N GLY A 17 -2.44 -14.76 1.25
CA GLY A 17 -3.15 -15.77 0.46
C GLY A 17 -4.11 -15.19 -0.59
N VAL A 18 -4.39 -13.89 -0.56
CA VAL A 18 -5.25 -13.21 -1.53
C VAL A 18 -4.45 -12.85 -2.78
N ARG A 19 -5.05 -13.06 -3.94
CA ARG A 19 -4.42 -12.77 -5.23
C ARG A 19 -4.70 -11.33 -5.64
N MET A 20 -3.63 -10.58 -5.92
CA MET A 20 -3.69 -9.32 -6.66
C MET A 20 -3.86 -9.62 -8.14
N TYR A 21 -4.93 -9.11 -8.76
CA TYR A 21 -5.27 -9.41 -10.15
C TYR A 21 -5.27 -8.18 -11.06
N SER A 22 -5.32 -6.96 -10.50
CA SER A 22 -5.33 -5.73 -11.28
C SER A 22 -4.44 -4.66 -10.64
N VAL A 23 -3.86 -3.86 -11.52
CA VAL A 23 -3.12 -2.64 -11.23
C VAL A 23 -3.70 -1.57 -12.14
N GLU A 24 -4.15 -0.46 -11.56
CA GLU A 24 -4.72 0.66 -12.30
C GLU A 24 -3.92 1.93 -11.99
N PHE A 25 -3.54 2.65 -13.04
CA PHE A 25 -2.87 3.95 -12.95
C PHE A 25 -3.92 5.03 -13.16
N VAL A 26 -4.27 5.74 -12.09
CA VAL A 26 -5.09 6.95 -12.20
C VAL A 26 -4.15 8.12 -12.38
N LEU A 27 -4.08 8.63 -13.61
CA LEU A 27 -3.08 9.62 -14.00
C LEU A 27 -3.13 10.86 -13.11
N ASN A 28 -1.96 11.23 -12.58
CA ASN A 28 -1.76 12.37 -11.67
C ASN A 28 -2.47 12.24 -10.30
N ASP A 29 -2.85 11.03 -9.88
CA ASP A 29 -3.57 10.84 -8.62
C ASP A 29 -3.01 9.66 -7.81
N TYR A 30 -3.27 8.41 -8.21
CA TYR A 30 -2.86 7.24 -7.44
C TYR A 30 -2.65 5.98 -8.29
N VAL A 31 -1.91 5.02 -7.71
CA VAL A 31 -1.94 3.62 -8.15
C VAL A 31 -2.97 2.88 -7.32
N GLN A 32 -3.84 2.13 -7.99
CA GLN A 32 -4.79 1.25 -7.33
C GLN A 32 -4.41 -0.21 -7.56
N LEU A 33 -4.22 -0.96 -6.47
CA LEU A 33 -4.03 -2.40 -6.49
C LEU A 33 -5.35 -3.08 -6.12
N ARG A 34 -5.80 -4.04 -6.93
CA ARG A 34 -7.01 -4.81 -6.64
C ARG A 34 -6.69 -6.26 -6.37
N PHE A 35 -7.29 -6.73 -5.29
CA PHE A 35 -7.18 -8.09 -4.81
C PHE A 35 -8.53 -8.77 -4.89
N ASP A 36 -8.53 -10.10 -5.05
CA ASP A 36 -9.77 -10.88 -4.96
C ASP A 36 -10.48 -10.57 -3.62
N GLY A 37 -11.78 -10.31 -3.68
CA GLY A 37 -12.61 -10.10 -2.49
C GLY A 37 -13.18 -11.41 -1.95
N ASP A 38 -13.75 -11.36 -0.75
CA ASP A 38 -14.56 -12.47 -0.26
C ASP A 38 -15.80 -12.65 -1.16
N PRO A 39 -16.24 -13.89 -1.47
CA PRO A 39 -17.49 -14.13 -2.21
C PRO A 39 -18.73 -13.44 -1.63
N HIS A 40 -18.73 -13.12 -0.33
CA HIS A 40 -19.81 -12.43 0.37
C HIS A 40 -19.62 -10.91 0.47
N ALA A 41 -18.46 -10.38 0.04
CA ALA A 41 -18.23 -8.94 -0.02
C ALA A 41 -18.85 -8.32 -1.29
N ASP A 42 -19.16 -7.02 -1.20
CA ASP A 42 -19.77 -6.25 -2.31
C ASP A 42 -18.81 -5.96 -3.48
N GLY A 43 -17.53 -6.38 -3.40
CA GLY A 43 -16.52 -6.09 -4.42
C GLY A 43 -15.11 -6.58 -4.06
N PRO A 44 -14.10 -6.21 -4.87
CA PRO A 44 -12.71 -6.56 -4.58
C PRO A 44 -12.18 -5.79 -3.36
N ILE A 45 -11.14 -6.32 -2.74
CA ILE A 45 -10.33 -5.55 -1.78
C ILE A 45 -9.43 -4.61 -2.59
N VAL A 46 -9.38 -3.35 -2.19
CA VAL A 46 -8.71 -2.28 -2.93
C VAL A 46 -7.70 -1.57 -2.03
N LEU A 47 -6.46 -1.45 -2.51
CA LEU A 47 -5.44 -0.58 -1.95
C LEU A 47 -5.16 0.58 -2.91
N ASN A 48 -5.55 1.79 -2.52
CA ASN A 48 -5.12 3.01 -3.19
C ASN A 48 -3.78 3.45 -2.59
N SER A 49 -2.77 3.66 -3.42
CA SER A 49 -1.50 4.27 -3.06
C SER A 49 -1.45 5.67 -3.67
N TYR A 50 -1.63 6.69 -2.83
CA TYR A 50 -1.60 8.11 -3.22
C TYR A 50 -0.18 8.65 -3.39
N VAL A 51 0.81 7.82 -3.09
CA VAL A 51 2.21 7.98 -3.47
C VAL A 51 2.60 6.84 -4.39
N TRP A 52 3.59 7.06 -5.24
CA TRP A 52 4.07 6.01 -6.13
C TRP A 52 4.85 4.94 -5.33
N PRO A 53 4.39 3.68 -5.30
CA PRO A 53 5.11 2.64 -4.56
C PRO A 53 6.46 2.31 -5.19
N PHE A 54 7.37 1.82 -4.37
CA PHE A 54 8.56 1.11 -4.86
C PHE A 54 8.18 -0.32 -5.23
N VAL A 55 8.74 -0.81 -6.33
CA VAL A 55 8.54 -2.21 -6.76
C VAL A 55 9.86 -2.95 -6.76
N GLU A 56 9.89 -4.12 -6.14
CA GLU A 56 11.03 -5.03 -6.24
C GLU A 56 10.63 -6.29 -7.03
N SER A 57 11.38 -6.61 -8.07
CA SER A 57 11.17 -7.84 -8.83
C SER A 57 12.47 -8.27 -9.51
N ALA A 58 12.72 -9.58 -9.55
CA ALA A 58 13.93 -10.18 -10.11
C ALA A 58 15.24 -9.58 -9.56
N GLY A 59 15.28 -9.24 -8.26
CA GLY A 59 16.46 -8.67 -7.59
C GLY A 59 16.75 -7.21 -7.93
N ARG A 60 15.82 -6.51 -8.60
CA ARG A 60 15.92 -5.09 -8.94
C ARG A 60 14.76 -4.31 -8.33
N SER A 61 15.07 -3.11 -7.84
CA SER A 61 14.09 -2.14 -7.37
C SER A 61 13.78 -1.10 -8.46
N TRP A 62 12.54 -0.64 -8.50
CA TRP A 62 12.01 0.30 -9.48
C TRP A 62 11.24 1.42 -8.77
N ARG A 63 11.46 2.66 -9.23
CA ARG A 63 10.80 3.89 -8.82
C ARG A 63 10.01 4.48 -9.99
N GLU A 64 9.03 5.33 -9.73
CA GLU A 64 8.21 5.93 -10.80
C GLU A 64 9.02 6.54 -11.96
N PRO A 65 10.12 7.28 -11.72
CA PRO A 65 10.89 7.87 -12.82
C PRO A 65 11.68 6.85 -13.65
N ASP A 66 11.80 5.59 -13.20
CA ASP A 66 12.57 4.57 -13.89
C ASP A 66 11.83 4.08 -15.14
N LEU A 67 12.54 4.08 -16.27
CA LEU A 67 12.04 3.49 -17.50
C LEU A 67 11.79 1.99 -17.31
N GLY A 68 10.51 1.59 -17.29
CA GLY A 68 10.07 0.21 -17.05
C GLY A 68 9.34 0.01 -15.73
N TYR A 69 9.17 1.06 -14.90
CA TYR A 69 8.41 1.00 -13.66
C TYR A 69 7.00 0.44 -13.83
N ALA A 70 6.23 0.96 -14.81
CA ALA A 70 4.88 0.47 -15.08
C ALA A 70 4.87 -1.01 -15.49
N ASP A 71 5.87 -1.47 -16.23
CA ASP A 71 6.03 -2.89 -16.57
C ASP A 71 6.39 -3.73 -15.36
N ALA A 72 7.25 -3.23 -14.47
CA ALA A 72 7.61 -3.92 -13.23
C ALA A 72 6.38 -4.10 -12.33
N LEU A 73 5.58 -3.04 -12.16
CA LEU A 73 4.37 -3.07 -11.35
C LEU A 73 3.28 -3.97 -11.97
N ARG A 74 3.11 -3.91 -13.29
CA ARG A 74 2.21 -4.81 -14.03
C ARG A 74 2.64 -6.28 -13.94
N ARG A 75 3.94 -6.58 -13.91
CA ARG A 75 4.45 -7.98 -13.79
C ARG A 75 4.13 -8.61 -12.44
N LEU A 76 3.73 -7.84 -11.45
CA LEU A 76 3.23 -8.37 -10.19
C LEU A 76 1.86 -9.05 -10.34
N THR A 77 1.12 -8.80 -11.44
CA THR A 77 -0.20 -9.40 -11.66
C THR A 77 -0.21 -10.52 -12.72
N PRO A 78 -0.97 -11.59 -12.49
CA PRO A 78 -1.54 -11.98 -11.19
C PRO A 78 -0.43 -12.41 -10.22
N GLY A 79 -0.57 -12.10 -8.94
CA GLY A 79 0.36 -12.54 -7.90
C GLY A 79 -0.37 -12.76 -6.58
N THR A 80 0.03 -13.77 -5.82
CA THR A 80 -0.56 -14.08 -4.51
C THR A 80 0.29 -13.45 -3.42
N VAL A 81 -0.34 -12.73 -2.50
CA VAL A 81 0.34 -12.15 -1.33
C VAL A 81 0.82 -13.28 -0.42
N ILE A 82 2.12 -13.33 -0.16
CA ILE A 82 2.76 -14.35 0.68
C ILE A 82 3.14 -13.81 2.06
N SER A 83 3.37 -12.51 2.17
CA SER A 83 3.75 -11.84 3.41
C SER A 83 3.39 -10.36 3.37
N THR A 84 3.11 -9.81 4.53
CA THR A 84 2.92 -8.36 4.70
C THR A 84 3.63 -7.89 5.96
N SER A 85 4.14 -6.68 5.92
CA SER A 85 4.66 -6.02 7.11
C SER A 85 4.35 -4.54 7.10
N GLU A 86 4.25 -3.99 8.30
CA GLU A 86 4.03 -2.57 8.54
C GLU A 86 4.89 -2.14 9.73
N ALA A 87 5.76 -1.15 9.54
CA ALA A 87 6.64 -0.67 10.61
C ALA A 87 7.14 0.76 10.35
N THR A 88 7.32 1.54 11.42
CA THR A 88 7.94 2.88 11.39
C THR A 88 9.28 2.86 10.65
N GLY A 89 9.49 3.81 9.74
CA GLY A 89 10.70 3.94 8.92
C GLY A 89 10.87 2.90 7.80
N LEU A 90 9.97 1.91 7.70
CA LEU A 90 9.93 0.92 6.62
C LEU A 90 8.64 1.01 5.80
N GLY A 91 7.56 1.47 6.44
CA GLY A 91 6.24 1.68 5.84
C GLY A 91 5.50 0.38 5.62
N ILE A 92 4.72 0.33 4.55
CA ILE A 92 3.93 -0.83 4.14
C ILE A 92 4.77 -1.66 3.16
N ARG A 93 4.88 -2.96 3.41
CA ARG A 93 5.47 -3.92 2.47
C ARG A 93 4.50 -5.06 2.23
N ILE A 94 4.25 -5.34 0.96
CA ILE A 94 3.39 -6.43 0.49
C ILE A 94 4.23 -7.30 -0.43
N GLU A 95 4.60 -8.48 0.04
CA GLU A 95 5.33 -9.47 -0.75
C GLU A 95 4.33 -10.38 -1.45
N LEU A 96 4.49 -10.51 -2.76
CA LEU A 96 3.80 -11.45 -3.62
C LEU A 96 4.79 -12.52 -4.09
N ASP A 97 4.27 -13.65 -4.55
CA ASP A 97 5.08 -14.67 -5.25
C ASP A 97 5.74 -14.16 -6.55
N THR A 98 5.26 -13.04 -7.10
CA THR A 98 5.77 -12.37 -8.31
C THR A 98 6.72 -11.19 -8.06
N GLY A 99 6.85 -10.73 -6.81
CA GLY A 99 7.67 -9.57 -6.45
C GLY A 99 7.16 -8.86 -5.20
N THR A 100 7.51 -7.61 -5.01
CA THR A 100 7.15 -6.86 -3.80
C THR A 100 6.73 -5.44 -4.12
N VAL A 101 5.70 -4.97 -3.43
CA VAL A 101 5.30 -3.56 -3.37
C VAL A 101 5.73 -3.00 -2.02
N MET A 102 6.39 -1.84 -2.01
CA MET A 102 6.66 -1.09 -0.80
C MET A 102 6.12 0.33 -0.91
N ILE A 103 5.46 0.81 0.15
CA ILE A 103 4.94 2.16 0.23
C ILE A 103 5.56 2.82 1.45
N HIS A 104 6.58 3.63 1.19
CA HIS A 104 7.22 4.48 2.19
C HIS A 104 7.72 5.75 1.51
N PRO A 105 6.86 6.77 1.36
CA PRO A 105 7.25 8.01 0.72
C PRO A 105 8.24 8.78 1.60
N THR A 106 8.97 9.70 1.00
CA THR A 106 9.60 10.81 1.70
C THR A 106 8.56 11.87 2.05
N ILE A 107 8.89 12.78 2.97
CA ILE A 107 7.99 13.86 3.38
C ILE A 107 7.61 14.82 2.23
N GLU A 108 8.44 14.90 1.19
CA GLU A 108 8.19 15.75 0.01
C GLU A 108 7.22 15.10 -0.99
N GLU A 109 7.06 13.78 -0.93
CA GLU A 109 6.22 13.00 -1.84
C GLU A 109 4.77 12.86 -1.34
N VAL A 110 4.49 13.17 -0.08
CA VAL A 110 3.16 13.02 0.55
C VAL A 110 2.57 14.35 0.99
N HIS A 111 1.29 14.56 0.68
CA HIS A 111 0.57 15.79 1.03
C HIS A 111 -0.52 15.59 2.08
N VAL A 112 -1.31 14.51 1.98
CA VAL A 112 -2.45 14.26 2.90
C VAL A 112 -2.53 12.79 3.31
N GLU A 113 -2.68 11.90 2.34
CA GLU A 113 -2.82 10.46 2.57
C GLU A 113 -1.69 9.72 1.83
N ILE A 114 -1.19 8.65 2.44
CA ILE A 114 -0.15 7.78 1.86
C ILE A 114 -0.81 6.65 1.09
N ALA A 115 -1.73 5.95 1.76
CA ALA A 115 -2.46 4.85 1.18
C ALA A 115 -3.81 4.64 1.90
N GLN A 116 -4.72 3.93 1.24
CA GLN A 116 -6.00 3.52 1.77
C GLN A 116 -6.30 2.08 1.40
N LEU A 117 -6.62 1.22 2.36
CA LEU A 117 -7.05 -0.16 2.18
C LEU A 117 -8.52 -0.32 2.60
N MET A 118 -9.34 -0.92 1.74
CA MET A 118 -10.77 -1.10 1.98
C MET A 118 -11.34 -2.28 1.16
N GLY A 119 -12.63 -2.58 1.35
CA GLY A 119 -13.34 -3.61 0.56
C GLY A 119 -13.44 -4.98 1.24
N PHE A 120 -13.07 -5.08 2.52
CA PHE A 120 -13.32 -6.28 3.33
C PHE A 120 -14.82 -6.46 3.63
N GLU A 121 -15.25 -7.70 3.82
CA GLU A 121 -16.65 -8.07 4.13
C GLU A 121 -17.18 -7.35 5.39
N ASP A 122 -16.35 -7.26 6.43
CA ASP A 122 -16.67 -6.58 7.68
C ASP A 122 -16.65 -5.04 7.59
N ARG A 123 -16.43 -4.49 6.39
CA ARG A 123 -16.32 -3.06 6.07
C ARG A 123 -15.20 -2.35 6.82
N THR A 124 -14.23 -3.09 7.35
CA THR A 124 -13.02 -2.49 7.91
C THR A 124 -12.22 -1.81 6.81
N TRP A 125 -11.57 -0.72 7.18
CA TRP A 125 -10.70 0.05 6.30
C TRP A 125 -9.58 0.70 7.11
N MET A 126 -8.50 1.05 6.43
CA MET A 126 -7.37 1.78 6.99
C MET A 126 -6.96 2.87 6.03
N VAL A 127 -6.64 4.05 6.55
CA VAL A 127 -5.92 5.08 5.82
C VAL A 127 -4.65 5.38 6.59
N TRP A 128 -3.53 5.39 5.86
CA TRP A 128 -2.23 5.77 6.38
C TRP A 128 -1.93 7.22 6.02
N ARG A 129 -1.45 8.00 6.99
CA ARG A 129 -1.13 9.43 6.84
C ARG A 129 0.26 9.73 7.39
N PRO A 130 0.94 10.77 6.89
CA PRO A 130 2.23 11.18 7.42
C PRO A 130 2.10 11.60 8.90
N GLY A 131 3.05 11.17 9.73
CA GLY A 131 3.08 11.47 11.15
C GLY A 131 2.17 10.59 12.01
N GLU A 132 1.45 9.63 11.41
CA GLU A 132 0.57 8.69 12.12
C GLU A 132 1.14 7.26 12.07
N HIS A 133 1.02 6.52 13.17
CA HIS A 133 1.19 5.07 13.18
C HIS A 133 2.55 4.61 12.61
N SER A 134 2.57 3.68 11.66
CA SER A 134 3.81 3.21 10.98
C SER A 134 4.48 4.26 10.08
N PHE A 135 3.96 5.48 10.05
CA PHE A 135 4.54 6.63 9.35
C PHE A 135 4.78 7.81 10.30
N GLU A 136 4.90 7.55 11.61
CA GLU A 136 5.21 8.57 12.62
C GLU A 136 6.55 9.29 12.38
N ASP A 137 7.45 8.70 11.60
CA ASP A 137 8.72 9.28 11.18
C ASP A 137 8.57 10.33 10.06
N LEU A 138 7.44 10.36 9.36
CA LEU A 138 7.12 11.33 8.31
C LEU A 138 6.44 12.58 8.88
N GLN A 139 7.09 13.27 9.82
CA GLN A 139 6.61 14.56 10.34
C GLN A 139 7.23 15.73 9.57
N GLN A 140 6.40 16.69 9.15
CA GLN A 140 6.93 17.96 8.68
C GLN A 140 7.67 18.65 9.82
N PRO A 141 8.83 19.29 9.57
CA PRO A 141 9.45 20.14 10.57
C PRO A 141 8.45 21.23 10.96
N ARG A 142 8.12 21.33 12.25
CA ARG A 142 7.35 22.48 12.77
C ARG A 142 8.17 23.73 12.46
N GLU A 143 7.67 24.60 11.59
CA GLU A 143 8.21 25.95 11.49
C GLU A 143 8.15 26.59 12.88
N PRO A 144 9.26 27.09 13.44
CA PRO A 144 9.21 27.84 14.68
C PRO A 144 8.41 29.14 14.43
N VAL A 145 7.39 29.36 15.25
CA VAL A 145 6.59 30.60 15.30
C VAL A 145 7.44 31.75 15.83
#